data_AF-N6Z0W9-F1
#
_entry.id   AF-N6Z0W9-F1
#
_cell.length_a   1.000
_cell.length_b   1.000
_cell.length_c   1.000
_cell.angle_alpha   90.00
_cell.angle_beta   90.00
_cell.angle_gamma   90.00
#
_symmetry.space_group_name_H-M   'P 1'
#
loop_
_entity.id
_entity.type
_entity.pdbx_description
1 polymer ?
#
loop_
_entity_poly.entity_id
_entity_poly.type
_entity_poly.pdbx_seq_one_letter_code
_entity_poly.pdbx_strand_id
1 'polypeptide(L)' 'MSRKKLPIGIQNFREIREEGHYYVDKTPFALRLFDEGKYYFLSRPRRFGKSLFIDTLAELFAGREALFRGLHCTSR' A
#
# COMPACT_ATOMS: atom_id res chain seq x y z
N MET A 1 -9.37 16.48 15.95
CA MET A 1 -8.57 15.28 15.63
C MET A 1 -7.12 15.69 15.48
N SER A 2 -6.18 14.94 16.09
CA SER A 2 -4.75 15.15 15.85
C SER A 2 -4.42 14.81 14.39
N ARG A 3 -3.63 15.66 13.72
CA ARG A 3 -3.21 15.42 12.33
C ARG A 3 -2.14 14.33 12.31
N LYS A 4 -2.28 13.36 11.41
CA LYS A 4 -1.24 12.34 11.19
C LYS A 4 -0.01 12.97 10.50
N LYS A 5 1.14 12.33 10.62
CA LYS A 5 2.35 12.74 9.87
C LYS A 5 2.24 12.29 8.41
N LEU A 6 2.79 13.09 7.49
CA LEU A 6 2.98 12.67 6.11
C LEU A 6 4.17 11.70 6.02
N PRO A 7 4.08 10.60 5.26
CA PRO A 7 5.16 9.62 5.15
C PRO A 7 6.24 10.08 4.16
N ILE A 8 6.91 11.19 4.47
CA ILE A 8 7.93 11.78 3.58
C ILE A 8 9.19 10.92 3.65
N GLY A 9 9.58 10.33 2.52
CA GLY A 9 10.79 9.49 2.44
C GLY A 9 10.58 8.04 2.92
N ILE A 10 9.44 7.73 3.54
CA ILE A 10 9.11 6.38 3.99
C ILE A 10 8.51 5.61 2.81
N GLN A 11 9.11 4.45 2.50
CA GLN A 11 8.64 3.54 1.45
C GLN A 11 8.21 2.18 2.02
N ASN A 12 8.28 2.02 3.33
CA ASN A 12 7.88 0.82 4.04
C ASN A 12 6.40 0.96 4.48
N PHE A 13 5.56 0.05 4.00
CA PHE A 13 4.13 0.03 4.31
C PHE A 13 3.90 -0.26 5.79
N ARG A 14 4.63 -1.22 6.38
CA ARG A 14 4.52 -1.56 7.81
C ARG A 14 4.78 -0.33 8.68
N GLU A 15 5.86 0.39 8.46
CA GLU A 15 6.23 1.62 9.19
C GLU A 15 5.13 2.68 9.09
N ILE A 16 4.58 2.89 7.89
CA ILE A 16 3.47 3.82 7.68
C ILE A 16 2.23 3.41 8.51
N ARG A 17 1.94 2.11 8.60
CA ARG A 17 0.77 1.60 9.34
C ARG A 17 0.99 1.64 10.85
N GLU A 18 2.12 1.16 11.34
CA GLU A 18 2.45 1.06 12.76
C GLU A 18 2.71 2.43 13.39
N GLU A 19 3.38 3.35 12.69
CA GLU A 19 3.63 4.71 13.18
C GLU A 19 2.46 5.69 12.94
N GLY A 20 1.35 5.20 12.36
CA GLY A 20 0.13 5.99 12.20
C GLY A 20 0.25 7.14 11.21
N HIS A 21 1.07 7.00 10.17
CA HIS A 21 1.19 7.98 9.09
C HIS A 21 -0.07 8.03 8.22
N TYR A 22 -0.19 9.08 7.40
CA TYR A 22 -1.17 9.09 6.32
C TYR A 22 -0.80 8.03 5.26
N TYR A 23 -1.76 7.18 4.92
CA TYR A 23 -1.66 6.22 3.83
C TYR A 23 -2.86 6.41 2.90
N VAL A 24 -2.61 6.48 1.60
CA VAL A 24 -3.67 6.47 0.59
C VAL A 24 -3.91 5.03 0.20
N ASP A 25 -5.11 4.54 0.47
CA ASP A 25 -5.45 3.15 0.20
C ASP A 25 -5.39 2.82 -1.30
N LYS A 26 -4.45 1.95 -1.67
CA LYS A 26 -4.29 1.41 -3.03
C LYS A 26 -4.63 -0.08 -3.12
N THR A 27 -5.14 -0.66 -2.04
CA THR A 27 -5.54 -2.08 -2.02
C THR A 27 -6.70 -2.43 -2.99
N PRO A 28 -7.67 -1.54 -3.32
CA PRO A 28 -8.64 -1.83 -4.38
C PRO A 28 -7.98 -1.97 -5.76
N PHE A 29 -6.93 -1.18 -6.00
CA PHE A 29 -6.18 -1.25 -7.25
C PHE A 29 -5.33 -2.53 -7.29
N ALA A 30 -4.70 -2.91 -6.18
CA ALA A 30 -3.97 -4.17 -6.06
C ALA A 30 -4.87 -5.38 -6.41
N LEU A 31 -6.07 -5.44 -5.83
CA LEU A 31 -7.02 -6.54 -6.10
C LEU A 31 -7.40 -6.63 -7.58
N ARG A 32 -7.73 -5.51 -8.21
CA ARG A 32 -8.02 -5.49 -9.67
C ARG A 32 -6.84 -5.97 -10.49
N LEU A 33 -5.60 -5.57 -10.14
CA LEU A 33 -4.43 -6.05 -10.86
C LEU A 33 -4.29 -7.57 -10.77
N PHE A 34 -4.64 -8.18 -9.63
CA PHE A 34 -4.58 -9.63 -9.48
C PHE A 34 -5.63 -10.36 -10.32
N ASP A 35 -6.84 -9.81 -10.43
CA ASP A 35 -7.93 -10.44 -11.16
C ASP A 35 -7.78 -10.27 -12.69
N GLU A 36 -7.20 -9.16 -13.16
CA GLU A 36 -7.27 -8.74 -14.57
C GLU A 36 -6.04 -9.09 -15.42
N GLY A 37 -4.88 -9.41 -14.84
CA GLY A 37 -3.64 -9.45 -15.64
C GLY A 37 -2.48 -10.27 -15.10
N LYS A 38 -1.62 -10.69 -16.03
CA LYS A 38 -0.46 -11.56 -15.77
C LYS A 38 0.86 -10.78 -15.62
N TYR A 39 0.98 -9.63 -16.28
CA TYR A 39 2.21 -8.83 -16.28
C TYR A 39 1.87 -7.33 -16.27
N TYR A 40 2.57 -6.58 -15.41
CA TYR A 40 2.38 -5.13 -15.28
C TYR A 40 3.71 -4.39 -15.37
N PHE A 41 3.74 -3.39 -16.24
CA PHE A 41 4.85 -2.45 -16.32
C PHE A 41 4.60 -1.23 -15.44
N LEU A 42 5.44 -1.02 -14.44
CA LEU A 42 5.42 0.19 -13.63
C LEU A 42 6.31 1.27 -14.28
N SER A 43 5.66 2.24 -14.94
CA SER A 43 6.34 3.34 -15.62
C SER A 43 7.31 4.11 -14.71
N ARG A 44 8.28 4.85 -15.25
CA ARG A 44 9.37 5.49 -14.48
C ARG A 44 9.20 6.99 -14.09
N PRO A 45 8.01 7.55 -13.77
CA PRO A 45 7.98 8.87 -13.13
C PRO A 45 8.60 8.83 -11.72
N ARG A 46 9.49 9.78 -11.41
CA ARG A 46 10.14 9.88 -10.10
C ARG A 46 9.12 10.19 -9.01
N ARG A 47 9.32 9.60 -7.81
CA ARG A 47 8.51 9.84 -6.59
C ARG A 47 7.00 9.57 -6.73
N PHE A 48 6.62 8.67 -7.63
CA PHE A 48 5.20 8.31 -7.87
C PHE A 48 4.68 7.17 -6.96
N GLY A 49 5.37 6.88 -5.86
CA GLY A 49 4.91 5.87 -4.88
C GLY A 49 5.00 4.40 -5.30
N LYS A 50 5.69 4.08 -6.41
CA LYS A 50 5.83 2.69 -6.89
C LYS A 50 6.49 1.74 -5.89
N SER A 51 7.58 2.18 -5.24
CA SER A 51 8.28 1.36 -4.25
C SER A 51 7.36 1.02 -3.08
N LEU A 52 6.64 2.02 -2.56
CA LEU A 52 5.65 1.82 -1.50
C LEU A 52 4.52 0.87 -1.95
N PHE A 53 4.08 0.98 -3.20
CA PHE A 53 3.06 0.08 -3.73
C PHE A 53 3.57 -1.37 -3.80
N ILE A 54 4.77 -1.61 -4.31
CA ILE A 54 5.39 -2.96 -4.33
C ILE A 54 5.53 -3.52 -2.92
N ASP A 55 6.00 -2.70 -1.97
CA ASP A 55 6.12 -3.09 -0.56
C ASP A 55 4.75 -3.45 0.03
N THR A 56 3.72 -2.65 -0.25
CA THR A 56 2.32 -2.98 0.13
C THR A 56 1.90 -4.34 -0.42
N LEU A 57 2.18 -4.65 -1.70
CA LEU A 57 1.85 -5.96 -2.29
C LEU A 57 2.61 -7.08 -1.59
N ALA A 58 3.91 -6.90 -1.30
CA ALA A 58 4.72 -7.89 -0.59
C ALA A 58 4.12 -8.22 0.78
N GLU A 59 3.72 -7.19 1.54
CA GLU A 59 3.07 -7.35 2.85
C GLU A 59 1.70 -8.04 2.73
N LEU A 60 0.95 -7.73 1.68
CA LEU A 60 -0.37 -8.31 1.41
C LEU A 60 -0.25 -9.82 1.12
N PHE A 61 0.71 -10.20 0.27
CA PHE A 61 0.96 -11.59 -0.07
C PHE A 61 1.63 -12.39 1.04
N ALA A 62 2.37 -11.72 1.93
CA ALA A 62 2.88 -12.34 3.16
C ALA A 62 1.77 -12.61 4.20
N GLY A 63 0.51 -12.28 3.90
CA GLY A 63 -0.63 -12.56 4.79
C GLY A 63 -0.63 -11.72 6.06
N ARG A 64 -0.01 -10.54 6.06
CA ARG A 64 0.11 -9.67 7.25
C ARG A 64 -1.17 -8.87 7.50
N GLU A 65 -2.28 -9.58 7.72
CA GLU A 65 -3.64 -9.04 7.83
C GLU A 65 -3.76 -7.84 8.79
N ALA A 66 -3.06 -7.87 9.92
CA ALA A 66 -3.06 -6.79 10.91
C ALA A 66 -2.72 -5.41 10.31
N LEU A 67 -1.83 -5.35 9.30
CA LEU A 67 -1.46 -4.10 8.63
C LEU A 67 -2.57 -3.57 7.72
N PHE A 68 -3.47 -4.44 7.26
CA PHE A 68 -4.52 -4.11 6.31
C PHE A 68 -5.87 -3.78 6.94
N ARG A 69 -6.00 -3.91 8.27
CA ARG A 69 -7.23 -3.57 8.99
C ARG A 69 -7.70 -2.14 8.66
N GLY A 70 -8.96 -2.02 8.24
CA GLY A 70 -9.57 -0.76 7.85
C GLY A 70 -9.19 -0.28 6.44
N LEU A 71 -8.51 -1.12 5.65
CA LEU A 71 -8.30 -0.91 4.21
C LEU A 71 -9.27 -1.77 3.40
N HIS A 72 -9.47 -1.39 2.15
CA HIS A 72 -10.46 -1.98 1.25
C HIS A 72 -10.29 -3.49 1.05
N CYS A 73 -9.07 -4.01 1.01
CA CYS A 73 -8.86 -5.46 0.86
C CYS A 73 -9.38 -6.30 2.03
N THR A 74 -9.63 -5.71 3.19
CA THR A 74 -10.24 -6.38 4.36
C THR A 74 -11.76 -6.17 4.45
N SER A 75 -12.35 -5.39 3.54
CA SER A 75 -13.76 -4.98 3.59
C SER A 75 -14.71 -5.92 2.83
N ARG A 76 -14.32 -7.17 2.57
CA ARG A 76 -15.16 -8.16 1.88
C ARG A 76 -15.96 -9.00 2.87
#